data_AF-A0AAE0YPT1-F1
#
_entry.id   AF-A0AAE0YPT1-F1
#
_cell.length_a   1.000
_cell.length_b   1.000
_cell.length_c   1.000
_cell.angle_alpha   90.00
_cell.angle_beta   90.00
_cell.angle_gamma   90.00
#
_symmetry.space_group_name_H-M   'P 1'
#
loop_
_entity.id
_entity.type
_entity.pdbx_description
1 polymer ?
#
loop_
_entity_poly.entity_id
_entity_poly.type
_entity_poly.pdbx_seq_one_letter_code
_entity_poly.pdbx_strand_id
1 'polypeptide(L)'
;LELNLIRDNPGLPTAQTRCGVLTCEERIVDINNSGDAKGLFSSFVSLKTFKRNTNNSRGERGILLGSVSTETLNLTLVTNDAKIFGVLDDKQAKIQVELFKPDDCQSDYSCQTLGVDSKGKKTV
;
A
#
# COMPACT_ATOMS: atom_id res chain seq x y z
N LEU A 1 -4.18 7.80 4.66
CA LEU A 1 -3.24 6.89 3.97
C LEU A 1 -1.80 7.32 4.17
N GLU A 2 -0.94 6.42 4.62
CA GLU A 2 0.51 6.61 4.77
C GLU A 2 1.29 5.66 3.84
N LEU A 3 2.36 6.19 3.23
CA LEU A 3 3.29 5.46 2.37
C LEU A 3 4.69 5.61 2.96
N ASN A 4 5.36 4.49 3.25
CA ASN A 4 6.73 4.49 3.77
C ASN A 4 7.59 3.49 3.00
N LEU A 5 8.78 3.91 2.56
CA LEU A 5 9.77 3.06 1.90
C LEU A 5 11.06 3.08 2.72
N ILE A 6 11.36 1.96 3.39
CA ILE A 6 12.60 1.77 4.12
C ILE A 6 13.56 1.03 3.20
N ARG A 7 14.69 1.64 2.87
CA ARG A 7 15.74 1.01 2.06
C ARG A 7 16.74 0.33 3.00
N ASP A 8 17.04 -0.93 2.72
CA ASP A 8 18.08 -1.65 3.42
C ASP A 8 19.44 -1.23 2.85
N ASN A 9 20.42 -1.01 3.73
CA ASN A 9 21.78 -0.71 3.29
C ASN A 9 22.36 -2.02 2.70
N PRO A 10 22.82 -2.05 1.45
CA PRO A 10 23.32 -3.27 0.84
C PRO A 10 24.65 -3.67 1.50
N GLY A 11 24.58 -4.48 2.56
CA GLY A 11 25.68 -5.37 2.94
C GLY A 11 25.94 -6.38 1.83
N LEU A 12 27.08 -7.09 1.88
CA LEU A 12 27.55 -7.97 0.80
C LEU A 12 26.40 -8.76 0.14
N PRO A 13 26.23 -8.64 -1.19
CA PRO A 13 25.08 -9.23 -1.88
C PRO A 13 25.17 -10.75 -1.84
N THR A 14 24.32 -11.37 -1.03
CA THR A 14 23.92 -12.77 -1.20
C THR A 14 22.68 -12.82 -2.08
N ALA A 15 22.45 -13.95 -2.76
CA ALA A 15 21.54 -14.10 -3.90
C ALA A 15 20.05 -13.74 -3.68
N GLN A 16 19.65 -13.34 -2.47
CA GLN A 16 18.29 -12.88 -2.15
C GLN A 16 18.29 -11.83 -1.03
N THR A 17 19.24 -10.90 -1.07
CA THR A 17 19.28 -9.82 -0.09
C THR A 17 18.16 -8.82 -0.39
N ARG A 18 17.22 -8.68 0.54
CA ARG A 18 16.19 -7.63 0.49
C ARG A 18 16.88 -6.27 0.43
N CYS A 19 16.48 -5.41 -0.51
CA CYS A 19 17.01 -4.07 -0.65
C CYS A 19 16.08 -2.99 -0.09
N GLY A 20 14.84 -3.34 0.22
CA GLY A 20 13.91 -2.42 0.85
C GLY A 20 12.54 -3.02 1.14
N VAL A 21 11.78 -2.29 1.95
CA VAL A 21 10.42 -2.61 2.35
C VAL A 21 9.55 -1.39 2.13
N LEU A 22 8.58 -1.52 1.23
CA LEU A 22 7.51 -0.56 1.04
C LEU A 22 6.33 -0.96 1.93
N THR A 23 5.78 -0.01 2.66
CA THR A 23 4.57 -0.20 3.46
C THR A 23 3.56 0.87 3.09
N CYS A 24 2.36 0.43 2.73
CA CYS A 24 1.19 1.27 2.59
C CYS A 24 0.20 0.89 3.65
N GLU A 25 -0.23 1.87 4.44
CA GLU A 25 -1.08 1.62 5.58
C GLU A 25 -2.09 2.75 5.72
N GLU A 26 -3.34 2.39 5.93
CA GLU A 26 -4.37 3.31 6.37
C GLU A 26 -5.06 2.71 7.58
N ARG A 27 -5.24 3.53 8.62
CA ARG A 27 -5.89 3.14 9.87
C ARG A 27 -7.16 3.96 10.06
N ILE A 28 -8.20 3.32 10.58
CA ILE A 28 -9.37 4.04 11.09
C ILE A 28 -8.95 4.65 12.42
N VAL A 29 -8.85 5.96 12.48
CA VAL A 29 -8.63 6.68 13.74
C VAL A 29 -10.01 6.96 14.33
N ASP A 30 -10.35 6.27 15.42
CA ASP A 30 -11.51 6.59 16.25
C ASP A 30 -11.25 7.95 16.93
N ILE A 31 -11.61 9.05 16.26
CA ILE A 31 -11.52 10.39 16.86
C ILE A 31 -12.69 10.57 17.82
N ASN A 32 -12.53 10.07 19.05
CA ASN A 32 -13.49 10.30 20.14
C ASN A 32 -13.28 11.66 20.85
N ASN A 33 -12.55 12.61 20.27
CA ASN A 33 -12.38 13.94 20.86
C ASN A 33 -12.30 15.04 19.79
N SER A 34 -13.14 16.06 19.95
CA SER A 34 -13.24 17.32 19.19
C SER A 34 -14.00 17.30 17.85
N GLY A 35 -15.33 17.41 17.94
CA GLY A 35 -16.12 18.51 17.37
C GLY A 35 -16.28 18.70 15.86
N ASP A 36 -15.36 18.26 14.99
CA ASP A 36 -15.38 18.65 13.57
C ASP A 36 -14.90 17.58 12.58
N ALA A 37 -15.09 16.29 12.90
CA ALA A 37 -14.81 15.21 11.96
C ALA A 37 -16.04 14.87 11.10
N LYS A 38 -16.39 15.75 10.16
CA LYS A 38 -17.38 15.44 9.11
C LYS A 38 -16.83 14.32 8.21
N GLY A 39 -17.21 13.07 8.52
CA GLY A 39 -17.17 11.94 7.59
C GLY A 39 -15.97 11.00 7.71
N LEU A 40 -15.55 10.66 8.93
CA LEU A 40 -14.55 9.59 9.13
C LEU A 40 -15.10 8.25 8.61
N PHE A 41 -14.32 7.63 7.73
CA PHE A 41 -14.59 6.43 6.96
C PHE A 41 -15.29 5.32 7.78
N SER A 42 -16.39 4.79 7.25
CA SER A 42 -17.18 3.73 7.91
C SER A 42 -16.65 2.33 7.61
N SER A 43 -15.82 2.16 6.58
CA SER A 43 -15.09 0.91 6.31
C SER A 43 -14.10 1.09 5.15
N PHE A 44 -13.02 0.30 5.15
CA PHE A 44 -12.14 0.16 4.00
C PHE A 44 -12.78 -0.76 2.95
N VAL A 45 -12.78 -0.31 1.70
CA VAL A 45 -13.26 -1.12 0.57
C VAL A 45 -12.08 -1.77 -0.14
N SER A 46 -11.01 -1.01 -0.39
CA SER A 46 -9.79 -1.55 -0.98
C SER A 46 -8.56 -0.69 -0.72
N LEU A 47 -7.39 -1.32 -0.63
CA LEU A 47 -6.09 -0.67 -0.69
C LEU A 47 -5.29 -1.28 -1.85
N LYS A 48 -4.67 -0.42 -2.66
CA LYS A 48 -3.87 -0.80 -3.82
C LYS A 48 -2.50 -0.14 -3.76
N THR A 49 -1.46 -0.90 -4.13
CA THR A 49 -0.08 -0.41 -4.20
C THR A 49 0.42 -0.50 -5.63
N PHE A 50 1.03 0.58 -6.13
CA PHE A 50 1.53 0.66 -7.50
C PHE A 50 3.01 1.04 -7.54
N LYS A 51 3.75 0.46 -8.47
CA LYS A 51 5.06 0.95 -8.93
C LYS A 51 4.83 1.94 -10.07
N ARG A 52 5.29 3.18 -9.93
CA ARG A 52 5.13 4.22 -10.96
C ARG A 52 6.06 3.94 -12.14
N ASN A 53 5.54 4.07 -13.36
CA ASN A 53 6.35 3.98 -14.57
C ASN A 53 6.93 5.37 -14.88
N THR A 54 8.25 5.52 -14.79
CA THR A 54 8.96 6.78 -15.02
C THR A 54 8.93 7.23 -16.50
N ASN A 55 8.57 6.34 -17.43
CA ASN A 55 8.59 6.62 -18.87
C ASN A 55 7.25 7.12 -19.45
N ASN A 56 6.19 7.28 -18.63
CA ASN A 56 4.88 7.70 -19.14
C ASN A 56 4.44 9.06 -18.59
N SER A 57 4.68 10.10 -19.37
CA SER A 57 4.29 11.50 -19.13
C SER A 57 2.81 11.81 -19.43
N ARG A 58 1.94 10.79 -19.59
CA ARG A 58 0.52 10.97 -19.98
C ARG A 58 -0.52 10.33 -19.03
N GLY A 59 -0.17 10.14 -17.76
CA GLY A 59 -1.16 9.79 -16.72
C GLY A 59 -1.06 8.36 -16.23
N GLU A 60 -0.58 8.24 -14.99
CA GLU A 60 -1.00 7.27 -13.95
C GLU A 60 -1.12 5.76 -14.28
N ARG A 61 -0.47 5.23 -15.31
CA ARG A 61 -0.36 3.76 -15.48
C ARG A 61 0.83 3.21 -14.70
N GLY A 62 0.68 3.12 -13.38
CA GLY A 62 1.57 2.32 -12.54
C GLY A 62 1.29 0.82 -12.67
N ILE A 63 2.27 -0.01 -12.38
CA ILE A 63 2.11 -1.47 -12.30
C ILE A 63 1.52 -1.78 -10.92
N LEU A 64 0.33 -2.41 -10.89
CA LEU A 64 -0.27 -2.88 -9.64
C LEU A 64 0.61 -3.97 -9.04
N LEU A 65 1.11 -3.75 -7.82
CA LEU A 65 1.89 -4.73 -7.08
C LEU A 65 0.98 -5.63 -6.25
N GLY A 66 0.00 -5.03 -5.58
CA GLY A 66 -0.92 -5.77 -4.72
C GLY A 66 -2.19 -4.97 -4.43
N SER A 67 -3.26 -5.71 -4.15
CA SER A 67 -4.54 -5.16 -3.72
C SER A 67 -5.13 -6.03 -2.61
N VAL A 68 -5.66 -5.39 -1.58
CA VAL A 68 -6.60 -5.99 -0.63
C VAL A 68 -7.95 -5.30 -0.76
N SER A 69 -9.02 -6.04 -0.54
CA SER A 69 -10.39 -5.53 -0.65
C SER A 69 -11.35 -6.34 0.22
N THR A 70 -12.60 -5.91 0.34
CA THR A 70 -13.64 -6.69 1.05
C THR A 70 -13.87 -8.06 0.42
N GLU A 71 -13.50 -8.26 -0.84
CA GLU A 71 -13.52 -9.55 -1.54
C GLU A 71 -12.21 -10.35 -1.35
N THR A 72 -11.13 -9.66 -0.99
CA THR A 72 -9.78 -10.24 -0.79
C THR A 72 -9.17 -9.65 0.46
N LEU A 73 -9.58 -10.19 1.61
CA LEU A 73 -9.20 -9.67 2.93
C LEU A 73 -7.71 -9.85 3.23
N ASN A 74 -7.07 -10.87 2.66
CA ASN A 74 -5.66 -11.16 2.85
C ASN A 74 -5.00 -11.42 1.50
N LEU A 75 -3.78 -10.92 1.34
CA LEU A 75 -2.94 -11.15 0.17
C LEU A 75 -1.58 -11.69 0.64
N THR A 76 -1.15 -12.80 0.06
CA THR A 76 0.25 -13.25 0.14
C THR A 76 0.68 -13.64 -1.25
N LEU A 77 1.64 -12.91 -1.81
CA LEU A 77 2.19 -13.16 -3.13
C LEU A 77 3.71 -13.14 -3.05
N VAL A 78 4.36 -14.19 -3.54
CA VAL A 78 5.81 -14.29 -3.59
C VAL A 78 6.22 -14.44 -5.05
N THR A 79 7.08 -13.55 -5.49
CA THR A 79 7.69 -13.56 -6.82
C THR A 79 9.20 -13.54 -6.67
N ASN A 80 9.94 -13.74 -7.76
CA ASN A 80 11.40 -13.64 -7.75
C ASN A 80 11.89 -12.23 -7.36
N ASP A 81 11.04 -11.22 -7.56
CA ASP A 81 11.42 -9.81 -7.50
C ASP A 81 10.92 -9.14 -6.22
N ALA A 82 9.80 -9.63 -5.69
CA ALA A 82 9.14 -9.07 -4.53
C ALA A 82 8.32 -10.10 -3.74
N LYS A 83 8.18 -9.83 -2.44
CA LYS A 83 7.27 -10.54 -1.53
C LYS A 83 6.23 -9.56 -1.03
N ILE A 84 4.97 -9.87 -1.21
CA ILE A 84 3.84 -8.98 -0.97
C ILE A 84 2.93 -9.61 0.06
N PHE A 85 2.67 -8.85 1.12
CA PHE A 85 1.70 -9.18 2.15
C PHE A 85 0.65 -8.08 2.20
N GLY A 86 -0.60 -8.46 2.33
CA GLY A 86 -1.67 -7.50 2.52
C GLY A 86 -2.71 -8.03 3.50
N VAL A 87 -3.29 -7.12 4.26
CA VAL A 87 -4.41 -7.38 5.15
C VAL A 87 -5.40 -6.22 5.08
N LEU A 88 -6.67 -6.57 5.08
CA LEU A 88 -7.80 -5.68 5.25
C LEU A 88 -8.62 -6.20 6.42
N ASP A 89 -8.73 -5.39 7.46
CA ASP A 89 -9.58 -5.65 8.60
C ASP A 89 -10.42 -4.40 8.94
N ASP A 90 -11.18 -4.48 10.03
CA ASP A 90 -12.08 -3.42 10.51
C ASP A 90 -11.33 -2.18 11.02
N LYS A 91 -10.01 -2.25 11.21
CA LYS A 91 -9.19 -1.20 11.83
C LYS A 91 -8.12 -0.66 10.90
N GLN A 92 -7.66 -1.47 9.95
CA GLN A 92 -6.59 -1.10 9.04
C GLN A 92 -6.74 -1.75 7.65
N ALA A 93 -6.27 -1.02 6.65
CA ALA A 93 -5.89 -1.55 5.36
C ALA A 93 -4.36 -1.44 5.24
N LYS A 94 -3.67 -2.56 5.02
CA LYS A 94 -2.21 -2.58 4.93
C LYS A 94 -1.72 -3.45 3.79
N ILE A 95 -0.72 -2.96 3.04
CA ILE A 95 0.09 -3.72 2.10
C ILE A 95 1.55 -3.47 2.40
N GLN A 96 2.33 -4.54 2.52
CA GLN A 96 3.77 -4.53 2.67
C GLN A 96 4.40 -5.25 1.47
N VAL A 97 5.38 -4.62 0.84
CA VAL A 97 6.14 -5.17 -0.29
C VAL A 97 7.61 -5.19 0.09
N GLU A 98 8.18 -6.39 0.26
CA GLU A 98 9.62 -6.58 0.33
C GLU A 98 10.18 -6.65 -1.09
N LEU A 99 11.21 -5.85 -1.36
CA LEU A 99 11.85 -5.70 -2.66
C LEU A 99 13.23 -6.35 -2.64
N PHE A 100 13.55 -7.11 -3.68
CA PHE A 100 14.84 -7.81 -3.81
C PHE A 100 15.70 -7.28 -4.97
N LYS A 101 15.11 -6.56 -5.93
CA LYS A 101 15.85 -5.97 -7.05
C LYS A 101 16.32 -4.54 -6.75
N PRO A 102 17.60 -4.21 -6.97
CA PRO A 102 18.12 -2.85 -6.76
C PRO A 102 17.33 -1.75 -7.48
N ASP A 103 16.89 -2.01 -8.72
CA ASP A 103 16.11 -1.06 -9.52
C ASP A 103 14.73 -0.77 -8.91
N ASP A 104 14.12 -1.78 -8.29
CA ASP A 104 12.85 -1.61 -7.58
C ASP A 104 13.05 -0.72 -6.34
N CYS A 105 14.15 -0.90 -5.61
CA CYS A 105 14.44 -0.09 -4.42
C CYS A 105 14.68 1.41 -4.71
N GLN A 106 15.01 1.75 -5.95
CA GLN A 106 15.14 3.13 -6.42
C GLN A 106 13.90 3.66 -7.14
N SER A 107 12.86 2.83 -7.30
CA SER A 107 11.64 3.19 -8.01
C SER A 107 10.70 4.04 -7.16
N ASP A 108 9.81 4.74 -7.84
CA ASP A 108 8.71 5.47 -7.24
C ASP A 108 7.50 4.57 -7.01
N TYR A 109 6.86 4.76 -5.86
CA TYR A 109 5.67 4.02 -5.47
C TYR A 109 4.53 4.96 -5.08
N SER A 110 3.30 4.49 -5.26
CA SER A 110 2.10 5.20 -4.83
C SER A 110 1.07 4.22 -4.31
N CYS A 111 0.28 4.66 -3.34
CA CYS A 111 -0.82 3.90 -2.81
C CYS A 111 -2.13 4.65 -2.99
N GLN A 112 -3.19 3.86 -3.20
CA GLN A 112 -4.54 4.35 -3.37
C GLN A 112 -5.45 3.56 -2.45
N THR A 113 -6.27 4.25 -1.69
CA THR A 113 -7.30 3.64 -0.86
C THR A 113 -8.67 4.03 -1.37
N LEU A 114 -9.60 3.10 -1.24
CA LEU A 114 -11.01 3.32 -1.47
C LEU A 114 -11.70 3.01 -0.15
N GLY A 115 -12.35 4.02 0.41
CA GLY A 115 -13.20 3.89 1.59
C GLY A 115 -14.65 4.19 1.25
N VAL A 116 -15.51 4.00 2.24
CA VAL A 116 -16.86 4.59 2.24
C VAL A 116 -17.00 5.51 3.44
N ASP A 117 -17.68 6.63 3.27
CA ASP A 117 -18.05 7.49 4.39
C ASP A 117 -19.25 6.92 5.18
N SER A 118 -19.65 7.58 6.25
CA SER A 118 -20.81 7.19 7.08
C SER A 118 -22.15 7.23 6.35
N LYS A 119 -22.21 7.73 5.10
CA LYS A 119 -23.39 7.76 4.24
C LYS A 119 -23.31 6.72 3.11
N GLY A 120 -22.30 5.85 3.12
CA GLY A 120 -22.07 4.84 2.09
C GLY A 120 -21.53 5.40 0.78
N LYS A 121 -21.06 6.66 0.76
CA LYS A 121 -20.46 7.27 -0.43
C LYS A 121 -19.00 6.86 -0.52
N LYS A 122 -18.59 6.39 -1.69
CA LYS A 122 -17.19 6.06 -2.00
C LYS A 122 -16.32 7.31 -1.89
N THR A 123 -15.22 7.19 -1.17
CA THR A 123 -14.14 8.18 -1.07
C THR A 123 -12.88 7.56 -1.68
N VAL A 124 -12.27 8.31 -2.60
CA VAL A 124 -11.04 7.96 -3.33
C VAL A 124 -9.95 8.93 -2.90
#